data_AF-A0A382N7U0-F1
#
_entry.id   AF-A0A382N7U0-F1
#
_cell.length_a   1.000
_cell.length_b   1.000
_cell.length_c   1.000
_cell.angle_alpha   90.00
_cell.angle_beta   90.00
_cell.angle_gamma   90.00
#
_symmetry.space_group_name_H-M   'P 1'
#
loop_
_entity.id
_entity.type
_entity.pdbx_description
1 polymer ?
#
loop_
_entity_poly.entity_id
_entity_poly.type
_entity_poly.pdbx_seq_one_letter_code
_entity_poly.pdbx_strand_id
1 'polypeptide(L)' 'MISFREFNFNKAVKAGNLEKSDKKYVDEIEKRGYKIKDFIITSKGYELTIASGREKKSFIGKTPEDVLKKAIKGA' A
#
# COMPACT_ATOMS: atom_id res chain seq x y z
N MET A 1 -1.36 17.60 -16.12
CA MET A 1 -0.69 17.37 -14.82
C MET A 1 -0.74 15.88 -14.55
N ILE A 2 0.31 15.12 -14.86
CA ILE A 2 0.35 13.67 -14.60
C ILE A 2 1.50 13.44 -13.63
N SER A 3 1.15 12.99 -12.43
CA SER A 3 2.13 12.45 -11.49
C SER A 3 1.48 11.25 -10.82
N PHE A 4 1.51 10.13 -11.52
CA PHE A 4 1.47 8.84 -10.85
C PHE A 4 2.89 8.57 -10.39
N ARG A 5 3.24 8.97 -9.17
CA ARG A 5 4.33 8.27 -8.48
C ARG A 5 3.76 6.90 -8.14
N GLU A 6 3.85 5.96 -9.07
CA GLU A 6 3.51 4.58 -8.80
C GLU A 6 4.30 4.11 -7.58
N PHE A 7 3.58 3.51 -6.63
CA PHE A 7 4.18 2.91 -5.45
C PHE A 7 5.35 2.00 -5.85
N ASN A 8 6.50 2.20 -5.21
CA ASN A 8 7.68 1.40 -5.44
C ASN A 8 8.12 0.74 -4.13
N PHE A 9 7.86 -0.56 -4.01
CA PHE A 9 8.17 -1.36 -2.83
C PHE A 9 9.64 -1.25 -2.42
N ASN A 10 10.57 -1.31 -3.38
CA ASN A 10 12.00 -1.21 -3.08
C ASN A 10 12.38 0.16 -2.49
N LYS A 11 11.75 1.25 -2.96
CA LYS A 11 11.97 2.58 -2.37
C LYS A 11 11.40 2.67 -0.96
N ALA A 12 10.20 2.14 -0.74
CA ALA A 12 9.58 2.12 0.59
C ALA A 12 10.41 1.29 1.59
N VAL A 13 10.98 0.17 1.14
CA VAL A 13 11.90 -0.64 1.97
C VAL A 13 13.20 0.10 2.26
N LYS A 14 13.80 0.77 1.25
CA LYS A 14 15.01 1.58 1.46
C LYS A 14 14.79 2.76 2.40
N ALA A 15 13.58 3.32 2.42
CA ALA A 15 13.21 4.41 3.32
C ALA A 15 12.93 3.93 4.76
N GLY A 16 12.89 2.61 5.01
CA GLY A 16 12.53 2.04 6.32
C GLY A 16 11.02 2.05 6.59
N ASN A 17 10.20 2.34 5.57
CA ASN A 17 8.75 2.44 5.70
C ASN A 17 8.05 1.08 5.53
N LEU A 18 8.72 0.12 4.89
CA LEU A 18 8.29 -1.26 4.71
C LEU A 18 9.47 -2.19 4.97
N GLU A 19 9.19 -3.42 5.35
CA GLU A 19 10.18 -4.47 5.48
C GLU A 19 10.15 -5.39 4.26
N LYS A 20 11.27 -6.08 3.97
CA LYS A 20 11.31 -7.06 2.87
C LYS A 20 10.24 -8.16 3.05
N SER A 21 9.94 -8.50 4.29
CA SER A 21 8.90 -9.47 4.66
C SER A 21 7.49 -9.01 4.29
N ASP A 22 7.25 -7.71 4.14
CA ASP A 22 5.94 -7.16 3.74
C ASP A 22 5.61 -7.41 2.28
N LYS A 23 6.58 -7.85 1.48
CA LYS A 23 6.39 -8.17 0.07
C LYS A 23 5.27 -9.19 -0.14
N LYS A 24 5.11 -10.14 0.78
CA LYS A 24 4.03 -11.14 0.75
C LYS A 24 2.64 -10.50 0.75
N TYR A 25 2.47 -9.38 1.44
CA TYR A 25 1.19 -8.68 1.52
C TYR A 25 0.92 -7.86 0.26
N VAL A 26 1.97 -7.22 -0.28
CA VAL A 26 1.87 -6.50 -1.56
C VAL A 26 1.47 -7.46 -2.69
N ASP A 27 2.12 -8.63 -2.76
CA ASP A 27 1.83 -9.68 -3.74
C ASP A 27 0.39 -10.22 -3.61
N GLU A 28 -0.12 -10.39 -2.39
CA GLU A 28 -1.53 -10.74 -2.12
C GLU A 28 -2.51 -9.68 -2.64
N ILE A 29 -2.23 -8.39 -2.43
CA ILE A 29 -3.07 -7.29 -2.94
C ILE A 29 -3.11 -7.32 -4.48
N GLU A 30 -1.95 -7.51 -5.11
CA GLU A 30 -1.85 -7.62 -6.57
C GLU A 30 -2.56 -8.87 -7.13
N LYS A 31 -2.45 -10.02 -6.44
CA LYS A 31 -3.16 -11.25 -6.79
C LYS A 31 -4.69 -11.10 -6.75
N ARG A 32 -5.20 -10.26 -5.85
CA ARG A 32 -6.63 -9.91 -5.78
C ARG A 32 -7.08 -8.92 -6.86
N GLY A 33 -6.17 -8.50 -7.74
CA GLY A 33 -6.44 -7.59 -8.85
C GLY A 33 -6.33 -6.11 -8.49
N TYR A 34 -5.84 -5.77 -7.30
CA TYR A 34 -5.64 -4.39 -6.88
C TYR A 34 -4.18 -3.97 -7.01
N LYS A 35 -3.95 -2.72 -7.42
CA LYS A 35 -2.61 -2.12 -7.44
C LYS A 35 -2.48 -1.08 -6.35
N ILE A 36 -1.36 -1.11 -5.64
CA ILE A 36 -1.03 -0.04 -4.70
C ILE A 36 -0.70 1.22 -5.50
N LYS A 37 -1.47 2.28 -5.28
CA LYS A 37 -1.28 3.58 -5.91
C LYS A 37 -0.39 4.46 -5.05
N ASP A 38 -0.75 4.60 -3.77
CA ASP A 38 -0.06 5.47 -2.82
C ASP A 38 0.16 4.76 -1.50
N PHE A 39 1.30 5.05 -0.90
CA PHE A 39 1.65 4.65 0.46
C PHE A 39 2.34 5.83 1.15
N ILE A 40 1.63 6.45 2.09
CA ILE A 40 2.01 7.72 2.70
C ILE A 40 2.09 7.53 4.21
N ILE A 41 3.07 8.18 4.85
CA ILE A 41 3.15 8.28 6.31
C ILE A 41 2.59 9.64 6.71
N THR A 42 1.63 9.63 7.62
CA THR A 42 1.02 10.82 8.20
C THR A 42 1.15 10.78 9.72
N SER A 43 0.90 11.90 10.41
CA SER A 43 0.95 11.93 11.88
C SER A 43 -0.04 10.97 12.56
N LYS A 44 -1.02 10.44 11.80
CA LYS A 44 -2.00 9.46 12.26
C LYS A 44 -1.60 8.00 11.99
N GLY A 45 -0.52 7.78 11.23
CA GLY A 45 0.00 6.44 10.89
C GLY A 45 0.34 6.30 9.41
N TYR A 46 -0.04 5.16 8.84
CA TYR A 46 0.24 4.78 7.46
C TYR A 46 -1.05 4.75 6.67
N GLU A 47 -1.08 5.45 5.54
CA GLU A 47 -2.19 5.50 4.60
C GLU A 47 -1.79 4.78 3.31
N LEU A 48 -2.57 3.77 2.94
CA LEU A 48 -2.42 3.01 1.71
C LEU A 48 -3.64 3.23 0.84
N THR A 49 -3.43 3.58 -0.43
CA THR A 49 -4.50 3.60 -1.43
C THR A 49 -4.24 2.51 -2.45
N ILE A 50 -5.22 1.63 -2.64
CA ILE A 50 -5.24 0.59 -3.68
C ILE A 50 -6.30 0.91 -4.72
N ALA A 51 -6.08 0.47 -5.95
CA ALA A 51 -7.02 0.65 -7.05
C ALA A 51 -7.14 -0.61 -7.91
N SER A 52 -8.37 -0.97 -8.27
CA SER A 52 -8.68 -2.01 -9.26
C SER A 52 -9.66 -1.44 -10.28
N GLY A 53 -9.22 -1.25 -11.52
CA GLY A 53 -10.04 -0.63 -12.57
C GLY A 53 -10.56 0.76 -12.18
N ARG A 54 -11.89 0.86 -11.94
CA ARG A 54 -12.58 2.10 -11.53
C ARG A 54 -12.69 2.25 -10.01
N GLU A 55 -12.47 1.18 -9.25
CA GLU A 55 -12.58 1.19 -7.81
C GLU A 55 -11.27 1.62 -7.16
N LYS A 56 -11.38 2.51 -6.17
CA LYS A 56 -10.28 2.96 -5.32
C LYS A 56 -10.68 2.80 -3.87
N LYS A 57 -9.79 2.22 -3.08
CA LYS A 57 -9.99 2.03 -1.64
C LYS A 57 -8.77 2.56 -0.91
N SER A 58 -9.02 3.29 0.17
CA SER A 58 -7.97 3.86 1.02
C SER A 58 -8.11 3.31 2.43
N PHE A 59 -6.97 2.95 3.02
CA PHE A 59 -6.88 2.32 4.32
C PHE A 59 -5.89 3.07 5.18
N ILE A 60 -6.18 3.16 6.48
CA ILE A 60 -5.27 3.72 7.47
C ILE A 60 -4.95 2.70 8.56
N GLY A 61 -3.67 2.60 8.91
CA GLY A 61 -3.17 1.72 9.95
C GLY A 61 -2.10 2.38 10.81
N LYS A 62 -1.88 1.86 12.01
CA LYS A 62 -0.82 2.37 12.90
C LYS A 62 0.57 1.93 12.47
N THR A 63 0.66 0.79 11.78
CA THR A 63 1.90 0.20 11.28
C THR A 63 1.76 -0.14 9.79
N PRO A 64 2.89 -0.28 9.07
CA PRO A 64 2.87 -0.72 7.67
C PRO A 64 2.18 -2.07 7.49
N GLU A 65 2.47 -3.03 8.36
CA GLU A 65 1.83 -4.35 8.30
C GLU A 65 0.31 -4.27 8.53
N ASP A 66 -0.15 -3.47 9.49
CA ASP A 66 -1.59 -3.32 9.79
C ASP A 66 -2.35 -2.74 8.59
N VAL A 67 -1.82 -1.70 7.96
CA VAL A 67 -2.48 -1.10 6.79
C VAL A 67 -2.49 -2.04 5.59
N LEU A 68 -1.41 -2.81 5.37
CA LEU A 68 -1.35 -3.83 4.31
C LEU A 68 -2.35 -4.97 4.55
N LYS A 69 -2.45 -5.48 5.78
CA LYS A 69 -3.45 -6.50 6.15
C LYS A 69 -4.88 -6.00 5.99
N LYS A 70 -5.15 -4.76 6.40
CA LYS A 70 -6.46 -4.11 6.18
C LYS A 70 -6.79 -4.00 4.71
N ALA A 71 -5.81 -3.63 3.89
CA ALA A 71 -6.00 -3.52 2.46
C ALA A 71 -6.27 -4.87 1.81
N ILE A 72 -5.59 -5.94 2.22
CA ILE A 72 -5.92 -7.31 1.79
C ILE A 72 -7.35 -7.66 2.20
N LYS A 73 -7.75 -7.40 3.44
CA LYS A 73 -9.10 -7.72 3.92
C LYS A 73 -10.19 -6.93 3.20
N GLY A 74 -9.89 -5.69 2.80
CA GLY A 74 -10.82 -4.81 2.08
C GLY A 74 -10.74 -4.91 0.55
N ALA A 75 -9.74 -5.62 0.01
CA ALA A 75 -9.55 -5.95 -1.40
C ALA A 75 -10.41 -7.15 -1.78
#